data_AF-A0A7S1AMJ3-F1
#
_entry.id   AF-A0A7S1AMJ3-F1
#
_cell.length_a   1.000
_cell.length_b   1.000
_cell.length_c   1.000
_cell.angle_alpha   90.00
_cell.angle_beta   90.00
_cell.angle_gamma   90.00
#
_symmetry.space_group_name_H-M   'P 1'
#
loop_
_entity.id
_entity.type
_entity.pdbx_description
1 polymer ?
#
loop_
_entity_poly.entity_id
_entity_poly.type
_entity_poly.pdbx_seq_one_letter_code
_entity_poly.pdbx_strand_id
1 'polypeptide(L)'
;VDEDMCAAIMELRPIRWKVFQCLLISGENVGGDALRDARSLVIPDEQFHDFLQRHQCVPCIVPEDNLRMKNSYLILDEELRFLNCTGGAKTPSESIRDVSVTRALQQAGFDAQMFVERGGIYTWRREDVLSDDIEEMAKALSYKQHAPSENREDFGVHQRALCVGLALVLAALVLRSAWNCRH
;
A
#
# COMPACT_ATOMS: atom_id res chain seq x y z
N VAL A 1 -22.11 6.63 6.79
CA VAL A 1 -20.97 7.58 6.83
C VAL A 1 -20.26 7.52 8.19
N ASP A 2 -20.82 6.80 9.18
CA ASP A 2 -20.25 6.66 10.54
C ASP A 2 -19.53 5.33 10.78
N GLU A 3 -18.95 4.74 9.75
CA GLU A 3 -18.23 3.48 9.92
C GLU A 3 -17.00 3.67 10.82
N ASP A 4 -16.88 2.80 11.82
CA ASP A 4 -15.79 2.73 12.76
C ASP A 4 -15.18 1.31 12.68
N MET A 5 -13.94 1.25 12.21
CA MET A 5 -13.15 0.04 12.03
C MET A 5 -12.10 -0.15 13.12
N CYS A 6 -12.03 0.72 14.14
CA CYS A 6 -10.95 0.73 15.12
C CYS A 6 -10.79 -0.64 15.80
N ALA A 7 -11.87 -1.22 16.31
CA ALA A 7 -11.83 -2.52 16.98
C ALA A 7 -11.28 -3.63 16.06
N ALA A 8 -11.80 -3.71 14.83
CA ALA A 8 -11.40 -4.74 13.87
C ALA A 8 -9.93 -4.58 13.44
N ILE A 9 -9.47 -3.36 13.17
CA ILE A 9 -8.08 -3.11 12.76
C ILE A 9 -7.12 -3.38 13.92
N MET A 10 -7.49 -2.98 15.15
CA MET A 10 -6.68 -3.26 16.34
C MET A 10 -6.60 -4.76 16.64
N GLU A 11 -7.65 -5.53 16.36
CA GLU A 11 -7.64 -6.99 16.48
C GLU A 11 -6.73 -7.64 15.42
N LEU A 12 -6.78 -7.18 14.17
CA LEU A 12 -5.96 -7.69 13.07
C LEU A 12 -4.46 -7.38 13.25
N ARG A 13 -4.12 -6.34 14.03
CA ARG A 13 -2.75 -5.86 14.27
C ARG A 13 -1.90 -5.77 13.01
N PRO A 14 -2.35 -5.08 11.94
CA PRO A 14 -1.54 -4.91 10.75
C PRO A 14 -0.35 -3.99 11.05
N ILE A 15 0.81 -4.29 10.46
CA ILE A 15 1.98 -3.41 10.47
C ILE A 15 1.66 -2.05 9.83
N ARG A 16 0.78 -2.04 8.83
CA ARG A 16 0.37 -0.84 8.09
C ARG A 16 -1.06 -0.98 7.59
N TRP A 17 -1.90 0.00 7.87
CA TRP A 17 -3.25 0.11 7.32
C TRP A 17 -3.31 1.29 6.35
N LYS A 18 -3.30 0.98 5.05
CA LYS A 18 -3.45 2.00 4.01
C LYS A 18 -4.92 2.36 3.81
N VAL A 19 -5.23 3.64 3.87
CA VAL A 19 -6.58 4.17 3.71
C VAL A 19 -6.60 5.10 2.50
N PHE A 20 -7.30 4.69 1.45
CA PHE A 20 -7.37 5.42 0.19
C PHE A 20 -8.69 6.18 0.08
N GLN A 21 -8.61 7.46 -0.29
CA GLN A 21 -9.78 8.17 -0.78
C GLN A 21 -10.12 7.65 -2.19
N CYS A 22 -11.41 7.43 -2.50
CA CYS A 22 -11.82 6.96 -3.82
C CYS A 22 -11.30 7.92 -4.91
N LEU A 23 -10.57 7.39 -5.91
CA LEU A 23 -9.96 8.17 -6.99
C LEU A 23 -10.62 7.80 -8.32
N LEU A 24 -11.02 8.81 -9.09
CA LEU A 24 -11.50 8.65 -10.44
C LEU A 24 -10.34 8.64 -11.44
N ILE A 25 -10.34 7.65 -12.34
CA ILE A 25 -9.38 7.49 -13.42
C ILE A 25 -10.15 7.22 -14.70
N SER A 26 -10.00 8.12 -15.67
CA SER A 26 -10.67 8.03 -16.97
C SER A 26 -10.22 6.78 -17.72
N GLY A 27 -11.18 6.05 -18.29
CA GLY A 27 -10.97 4.77 -18.99
C GLY A 27 -10.93 3.55 -18.06
N GLU A 28 -10.82 3.74 -16.75
CA GLU A 28 -10.78 2.65 -15.78
C GLU A 28 -12.09 2.52 -15.01
N ASN A 29 -12.49 3.61 -14.34
CA ASN A 29 -13.65 3.64 -13.46
C ASN A 29 -14.54 4.89 -13.67
N VAL A 30 -14.29 5.64 -14.74
CA VAL A 30 -15.14 6.73 -15.22
C VAL A 30 -14.91 6.93 -16.73
N GLY A 31 -15.94 7.38 -17.45
CA GLY A 31 -15.89 7.63 -18.89
C GLY A 31 -16.65 6.58 -19.71
N GLY A 32 -16.91 6.87 -20.98
CA GLY A 32 -17.71 6.01 -21.86
C GLY A 32 -17.10 4.64 -22.15
N ASP A 33 -15.77 4.57 -22.14
CA ASP A 33 -15.01 3.34 -22.43
C ASP A 33 -14.64 2.54 -21.16
N ALA A 34 -15.05 3.02 -19.97
CA ALA A 34 -14.73 2.37 -18.70
C ALA A 34 -15.69 1.21 -18.40
N LEU A 35 -15.15 0.09 -17.88
CA LEU A 35 -15.95 -1.08 -17.48
C LEU A 35 -16.69 -0.88 -16.14
N ARG A 36 -16.34 0.17 -15.40
CA ARG A 36 -16.86 0.49 -14.06
C ARG A 36 -17.17 1.98 -13.97
N ASP A 37 -18.08 2.32 -13.07
CA ASP A 37 -18.43 3.69 -12.73
C ASP A 37 -18.32 3.91 -11.22
N ALA A 38 -17.28 4.62 -10.80
CA ALA A 38 -17.01 4.92 -9.40
C ALA A 38 -17.54 6.30 -8.96
N ARG A 39 -18.24 7.04 -9.83
CA ARG A 39 -18.71 8.41 -9.51
C ARG A 39 -19.61 8.46 -8.28
N SER A 40 -20.41 7.42 -8.05
CA SER A 40 -21.28 7.32 -6.87
C SER A 40 -20.53 6.96 -5.58
N LEU A 41 -19.25 6.58 -5.65
CA LEU A 41 -18.41 6.19 -4.52
C LEU A 41 -17.45 7.31 -4.07
N VAL A 42 -17.41 8.42 -4.81
CA VAL A 42 -16.55 9.56 -4.50
C VAL A 42 -17.09 10.28 -3.26
N ILE A 43 -16.17 10.62 -2.36
CA ILE A 43 -16.44 11.42 -1.17
C ILE A 43 -15.60 12.71 -1.21
N PRO A 44 -16.10 13.82 -0.65
CA PRO A 44 -15.32 15.05 -0.50
C PRO A 44 -14.17 14.84 0.49
N ASP A 45 -13.15 15.70 0.38
CA ASP A 45 -11.96 15.66 1.24
C ASP A 45 -12.31 15.79 2.73
N GLU A 46 -13.34 16.57 3.06
CA GLU A 46 -13.85 16.73 4.43
C GLU A 46 -14.32 15.39 5.01
N GLN A 47 -15.10 14.59 4.26
CA GLN A 47 -15.56 13.28 4.72
C GLN A 47 -14.39 12.29 4.87
N PHE A 48 -13.38 12.38 4.01
CA PHE A 48 -12.17 11.58 4.17
C PHE A 48 -11.41 11.98 5.43
N HIS A 49 -11.28 13.28 5.71
CA HIS A 49 -10.64 13.78 6.93
C HIS A 49 -11.39 13.35 8.20
N ASP A 50 -12.72 13.43 8.20
CA ASP A 50 -13.56 12.97 9.30
C ASP A 50 -13.36 11.47 9.58
N PHE A 51 -13.23 10.65 8.53
CA PHE A 51 -12.90 9.24 8.65
C PHE A 51 -11.53 9.05 9.33
N LEU A 52 -10.50 9.81 8.93
CA LEU A 52 -9.17 9.73 9.54
C LEU A 52 -9.19 10.16 11.01
N GLN A 53 -9.91 11.24 11.35
CA GLN A 53 -10.03 11.72 12.72
C GLN A 53 -10.70 10.68 13.62
N ARG A 54 -11.75 10.01 13.14
CA ARG A 54 -12.42 8.93 13.88
C ARG A 54 -11.47 7.78 14.22
N HIS A 55 -10.53 7.49 13.32
CA HIS A 55 -9.59 6.37 13.44
C HIS A 55 -8.21 6.79 13.96
N GLN A 56 -8.06 7.98 14.55
CA GLN A 56 -6.78 8.48 15.06
C GLN A 56 -6.15 7.60 16.14
N CYS A 57 -6.93 6.73 16.79
CA CYS A 57 -6.43 5.77 17.77
C CYS A 57 -5.70 4.57 17.14
N VAL A 58 -5.75 4.40 15.81
CA VAL A 58 -5.06 3.32 15.09
C VAL A 58 -3.66 3.80 14.67
N PRO A 59 -2.57 3.33 15.32
CA PRO A 59 -1.24 3.90 15.12
C PRO A 59 -0.63 3.57 13.75
N CYS A 60 -1.08 2.50 13.10
CA CYS A 60 -0.53 2.03 11.82
C CYS A 60 -1.25 2.62 10.59
N ILE A 61 -2.13 3.61 10.77
CA ILE A 61 -2.86 4.24 9.67
C ILE A 61 -1.94 5.03 8.75
N VAL A 62 -2.16 4.88 7.44
CA VAL A 62 -1.41 5.57 6.40
C VAL A 62 -2.40 6.15 5.39
N PRO A 63 -2.72 7.45 5.51
CA PRO A 63 -3.71 8.10 4.66
C PRO A 63 -3.15 8.45 3.29
N GLU A 64 -3.88 8.08 2.25
CA GLU A 64 -3.58 8.37 0.85
C GLU A 64 -4.79 9.05 0.19
N ASP A 65 -4.85 10.38 0.33
CA ASP A 65 -5.82 11.21 -0.40
C ASP A 65 -5.55 11.21 -1.92
N ASN A 66 -6.51 11.76 -2.68
CA ASN A 66 -6.40 11.80 -4.14
C ASN A 66 -5.16 12.56 -4.64
N LEU A 67 -4.72 13.62 -3.94
CA LEU A 67 -3.54 14.40 -4.32
C LEU A 67 -2.26 13.57 -4.16
N ARG A 68 -2.15 12.87 -3.03
CA ARG A 68 -0.99 12.04 -2.70
C ARG A 68 -0.92 10.78 -3.55
N MET A 69 -2.04 10.21 -3.96
CA MET A 69 -2.08 8.92 -4.67
C MET A 69 -1.78 9.05 -6.18
N LYS A 70 -2.20 10.14 -6.84
CA LYS A 70 -2.32 10.18 -8.30
C LYS A 70 -1.01 9.89 -9.07
N ASN A 71 0.12 10.49 -8.68
CA ASN A 71 1.38 10.43 -9.45
C ASN A 71 2.57 9.83 -8.67
N SER A 72 2.32 9.37 -7.45
CA SER A 72 3.36 8.94 -6.51
C SER A 72 3.63 7.43 -6.55
N TYR A 73 3.10 6.73 -7.54
CA TYR A 73 3.30 5.31 -7.78
C TYR A 73 3.98 5.10 -9.12
N LEU A 74 4.91 4.14 -9.15
CA LEU A 74 5.35 3.51 -10.40
C LEU A 74 4.47 2.29 -10.63
N ILE A 75 3.60 2.38 -11.63
CA ILE A 75 2.69 1.31 -12.02
C ILE A 75 3.18 0.74 -13.33
N LEU A 76 3.35 -0.58 -13.37
CA LEU A 76 3.71 -1.30 -14.58
C LEU A 76 2.51 -2.14 -15.01
N ASP A 77 2.11 -2.05 -16.27
CA ASP A 77 1.02 -2.88 -16.82
C ASP A 77 1.52 -4.27 -17.23
N GLU A 78 0.59 -5.08 -17.74
CA GLU A 78 0.84 -6.45 -18.21
C GLU A 78 1.79 -6.53 -19.42
N GLU A 79 1.93 -5.44 -20.18
CA GLU A 79 2.87 -5.34 -21.31
C GLU A 79 4.24 -4.77 -20.90
N LEU A 80 4.44 -4.58 -19.59
CA LEU A 80 5.64 -4.02 -18.99
C LEU A 80 5.89 -2.55 -19.39
N ARG A 81 4.82 -1.76 -19.49
CA ARG A 81 4.85 -0.31 -19.73
C ARG A 81 4.54 0.43 -18.44
N PHE A 82 5.21 1.54 -18.20
CA PHE A 82 4.85 2.42 -17.09
C PHE A 82 3.55 3.16 -17.41
N LEU A 83 2.65 3.24 -16.44
CA LEU A 83 1.38 3.97 -16.61
C LEU A 83 1.50 5.37 -16.01
N ASN A 84 1.42 6.37 -16.88
CA ASN A 84 1.41 7.78 -16.49
C ASN A 84 -0.01 8.22 -16.17
N CYS A 85 -0.21 8.68 -14.93
CA CYS A 85 -1.51 9.10 -14.41
C CYS A 85 -1.71 10.62 -14.34
N THR A 86 -0.72 11.41 -14.76
CA THR A 86 -0.73 12.88 -14.59
C THR A 86 -1.95 13.54 -15.24
N GLY A 87 -2.37 13.03 -16.41
CA GLY A 87 -3.55 13.48 -17.16
C GLY A 87 -4.91 13.02 -16.61
N GLY A 88 -4.95 12.26 -15.51
CA GLY A 88 -6.22 11.70 -14.98
C GLY A 88 -6.73 10.46 -15.71
N ALA A 89 -5.93 9.92 -16.65
CA ALA A 89 -6.09 8.62 -17.28
C ALA A 89 -4.76 7.86 -17.15
N LYS A 90 -4.75 6.55 -17.40
CA LYS A 90 -3.52 5.75 -17.47
C LYS A 90 -2.99 5.75 -18.90
N THR A 91 -1.97 6.56 -19.16
CA THR A 91 -1.29 6.58 -20.47
C THR A 91 -0.05 5.71 -20.42
N PRO A 92 0.05 4.63 -21.21
CA PRO A 92 1.20 3.74 -21.18
C PRO A 92 2.44 4.38 -21.84
N SER A 93 3.62 4.11 -21.27
CA SER A 93 4.92 4.38 -21.89
C SER A 93 5.26 3.37 -22.99
N GLU A 94 6.41 3.54 -23.63
CA GLU A 94 7.08 2.44 -24.32
C GLU A 94 7.37 1.27 -23.35
N SER A 95 7.33 0.03 -23.82
CA SER A 95 7.59 -1.17 -23.00
C SER A 95 9.07 -1.27 -22.65
N ILE A 96 9.38 -1.63 -21.39
CA ILE A 96 10.76 -1.90 -20.96
C ILE A 96 11.37 -3.12 -21.65
N ARG A 97 10.58 -3.89 -22.40
CA ARG A 97 11.05 -4.97 -23.27
C ARG A 97 11.76 -4.44 -24.52
N ASP A 98 11.33 -3.27 -24.99
CA ASP A 98 11.77 -2.70 -26.26
C ASP A 98 12.73 -1.52 -26.05
N VAL A 99 12.61 -0.82 -24.92
CA VAL A 99 13.46 0.32 -24.56
C VAL A 99 14.11 0.16 -23.19
N SER A 100 15.11 0.99 -22.91
CA SER A 100 15.73 1.01 -21.58
C SER A 100 14.74 1.45 -20.50
N VAL A 101 14.89 0.91 -19.29
CA VAL A 101 14.05 1.29 -18.13
C VAL A 101 14.11 2.80 -17.88
N THR A 102 15.28 3.42 -18.00
CA THR A 102 15.43 4.88 -17.86
C THR A 102 14.58 5.65 -18.85
N ARG A 103 14.53 5.20 -20.11
CA ARG A 103 13.72 5.84 -21.16
C ARG A 103 12.22 5.69 -20.89
N ALA A 104 11.77 4.49 -20.54
CA ALA A 104 10.37 4.26 -20.19
C ALA A 104 9.97 5.07 -18.93
N LEU A 105 10.86 5.15 -17.94
CA LEU A 105 10.62 5.86 -16.68
C LEU A 105 10.46 7.37 -16.87
N GLN A 106 11.17 7.97 -17.83
CA GLN A 106 11.00 9.39 -18.19
C GLN A 106 9.58 9.71 -18.69
N GLN A 107 8.83 8.70 -19.15
CA GLN A 107 7.46 8.85 -19.64
C GLN A 107 6.42 8.57 -18.55
N ALA A 108 6.82 8.01 -17.41
CA ALA A 108 5.93 7.53 -16.36
C ALA A 108 5.21 8.65 -15.59
N GLY A 109 5.66 9.91 -15.68
CA GLY A 109 5.07 11.02 -14.93
C GLY A 109 5.17 10.86 -13.41
N PHE A 110 6.20 10.14 -12.94
CA PHE A 110 6.39 9.80 -11.53
C PHE A 110 6.83 11.01 -10.69
N ASP A 111 6.08 11.28 -9.63
CA ASP A 111 6.41 12.29 -8.62
C ASP A 111 7.16 11.65 -7.46
N ALA A 112 8.50 11.67 -7.56
CA ALA A 112 9.39 11.11 -6.55
C ALA A 112 9.30 11.86 -5.21
N GLN A 113 8.99 13.15 -5.22
CA GLN A 113 8.85 13.94 -4.00
C GLN A 113 7.57 13.51 -3.25
N MET A 114 6.45 13.46 -3.96
CA MET A 114 5.17 13.01 -3.38
C MET A 114 5.24 11.54 -2.89
N PHE A 115 6.01 10.68 -3.58
CA PHE A 115 6.28 9.31 -3.10
C PHE A 115 6.95 9.29 -1.72
N VAL A 116 7.90 10.18 -1.46
CA VAL A 116 8.53 10.29 -0.15
C VAL A 116 7.58 10.91 0.88
N GLU A 117 6.91 12.02 0.52
CA GLU A 117 6.00 12.75 1.41
C GLU A 117 4.84 11.89 1.92
N ARG A 118 4.30 10.99 1.09
CA ARG A 118 3.25 10.03 1.52
C ARG A 118 3.78 8.82 2.30
N GLY A 119 5.08 8.80 2.64
CA GLY A 119 5.71 7.72 3.40
C GLY A 119 5.94 6.46 2.57
N GLY A 120 6.26 6.59 1.28
CA GLY A 120 6.60 5.47 0.38
C GLY A 120 7.94 4.80 0.71
N ILE A 121 8.81 5.48 1.46
CA ILE A 121 10.01 4.89 2.07
C ILE A 121 9.67 4.46 3.49
N TYR A 122 9.68 3.16 3.75
CA TYR A 122 9.42 2.59 5.07
C TYR A 122 10.10 1.23 5.20
N THR A 123 10.25 0.72 6.42
CA THR A 123 10.77 -0.63 6.66
C THR A 123 9.75 -1.66 6.18
N TRP A 124 10.15 -2.43 5.17
CA TRP A 124 9.27 -3.32 4.41
C TRP A 124 9.84 -4.73 4.28
N ARG A 125 11.10 -4.93 4.70
CA ARG A 125 11.68 -6.27 4.85
C ARG A 125 11.04 -6.94 6.05
N ARG A 126 10.66 -8.19 5.88
CA ARG A 126 10.00 -8.95 6.95
C ARG A 126 10.92 -9.07 8.17
N GLU A 127 12.20 -9.29 7.93
CA GLU A 127 13.21 -9.51 8.98
C GLU A 127 13.36 -8.28 9.87
N ASP A 128 13.31 -7.09 9.28
CA ASP A 128 13.47 -5.81 9.97
C ASP A 128 12.17 -5.37 10.70
N VAL A 129 11.06 -6.08 10.50
CA VAL A 129 9.77 -5.80 11.16
C VAL A 129 9.45 -6.85 12.23
N LEU A 130 9.84 -8.12 12.01
CA LEU A 130 9.54 -9.23 12.93
C LEU A 130 10.56 -9.41 14.07
N SER A 131 11.72 -8.75 14.04
CA SER A 131 12.75 -8.93 15.07
C SER A 131 12.25 -8.59 16.47
N ASP A 132 11.41 -7.57 16.58
CA ASP A 132 10.88 -7.09 17.86
C ASP A 132 9.63 -7.92 18.28
N ASP A 133 8.82 -8.31 17.29
CA ASP A 133 7.60 -9.09 17.49
C ASP A 133 7.87 -10.55 17.91
N ILE A 134 8.94 -11.19 17.43
CA ILE A 134 9.24 -12.59 17.78
C ILE A 134 9.65 -12.72 19.25
N GLU A 135 10.45 -11.79 19.79
CA GLU A 135 10.80 -11.80 21.22
C GLU A 135 9.58 -11.53 22.09
N GLU A 136 8.72 -10.59 21.69
CA GLU A 136 7.51 -10.23 22.43
C GLU A 136 6.45 -11.33 22.37
N MET A 137 6.29 -11.96 21.20
CA MET A 137 5.40 -13.10 21.00
C MET A 137 5.94 -14.37 21.69
N ALA A 138 7.26 -14.57 21.72
CA ALA A 138 7.89 -15.63 22.52
C ALA A 138 7.71 -15.39 24.03
N LYS A 139 7.79 -14.15 24.51
CA LYS A 139 7.45 -13.77 25.90
C LYS A 139 5.97 -13.99 26.22
N ALA A 140 5.07 -13.63 25.31
CA ALA A 140 3.63 -13.85 25.50
C ALA A 140 3.27 -15.35 25.52
N LEU A 141 3.95 -16.17 24.70
CA LEU A 141 3.80 -17.62 24.69
C LEU A 141 4.41 -18.28 25.93
N SER A 142 5.57 -17.80 26.41
CA SER A 142 6.20 -18.33 27.63
C SER A 142 5.42 -17.97 28.90
N TYR A 143 4.81 -16.78 28.95
CA TYR A 143 3.91 -16.36 30.03
C TYR A 143 2.63 -17.22 30.07
N LYS A 144 2.02 -17.52 28.91
CA LYS A 144 0.85 -18.40 28.82
C LYS A 144 1.13 -19.86 29.21
N GLN A 145 2.38 -20.32 29.15
CA GLN A 145 2.77 -21.64 29.65
C GLN A 145 2.87 -21.72 31.19
N HIS A 146 3.03 -20.58 31.88
CA HIS A 146 3.18 -20.51 33.34
C HIS A 146 1.91 -20.02 34.06
N ALA A 147 0.87 -19.63 33.33
CA ALA A 147 -0.42 -19.25 33.92
C ALA A 147 -1.20 -20.52 34.38
N PRO A 148 -1.83 -20.52 35.57
CA PRO A 148 -2.66 -21.62 36.02
C PRO A 148 -3.79 -21.91 35.03
N SER A 149 -4.04 -23.19 34.78
CA SER A 149 -4.98 -23.68 33.79
C SER A 149 -6.43 -23.40 34.19
N GLU A 150 -7.03 -22.33 33.66
CA GLU A 150 -8.49 -22.21 33.58
C GLU A 150 -8.91 -21.83 32.15
N ASN A 151 -9.72 -22.72 31.57
CA ASN A 151 -10.56 -22.61 30.37
C ASN A 151 -9.87 -22.19 29.06
N ARG A 152 -9.33 -23.19 28.37
CA ARG A 152 -8.86 -23.10 26.99
C ARG A 152 -9.99 -23.57 26.05
N GLU A 153 -10.78 -22.63 25.52
CA GLU A 153 -11.60 -22.91 24.34
C GLU A 153 -10.74 -22.86 23.09
N ASP A 154 -10.92 -23.89 22.26
CA ASP A 154 -10.21 -24.19 21.04
C ASP A 154 -10.77 -23.36 19.88
N PHE A 155 -9.97 -22.44 19.34
CA PHE A 155 -10.26 -21.78 18.06
C PHE A 155 -9.04 -21.88 17.14
N GLY A 156 -9.02 -23.00 16.41
CA GLY A 156 -9.14 -22.96 14.95
C GLY A 156 -8.11 -22.12 14.19
N VAL A 157 -7.04 -22.80 13.77
CA VAL A 157 -6.07 -22.34 12.77
C VAL A 157 -6.77 -22.13 11.43
N HIS A 158 -7.17 -20.91 11.09
CA HIS A 158 -7.45 -20.51 9.71
C HIS A 158 -7.40 -18.99 9.50
N GLN A 159 -6.23 -18.46 9.12
CA GLN A 159 -6.16 -17.43 8.08
C GLN A 159 -4.73 -17.26 7.56
N ARG A 160 -4.39 -18.09 6.56
CA ARG A 160 -3.36 -17.77 5.57
C ARG A 160 -4.09 -17.16 4.38
N ALA A 161 -3.86 -15.90 4.07
CA ALA A 161 -3.65 -15.35 2.72
C ALA A 161 -3.88 -13.84 2.67
N LEU A 162 -3.19 -13.24 1.69
CA LEU A 162 -3.40 -11.92 1.08
C LEU A 162 -2.55 -10.76 1.63
N CYS A 163 -1.40 -10.57 0.99
CA CYS A 163 -0.99 -9.30 0.38
C CYS A 163 0.20 -9.56 -0.55
N VAL A 164 -0.07 -10.15 -1.71
CA VAL A 164 0.86 -10.16 -2.85
C VAL A 164 0.33 -9.14 -3.83
N GLY A 165 1.06 -8.05 -4.04
CA GLY A 165 0.70 -7.04 -5.03
C GLY A 165 1.14 -5.64 -4.62
N LEU A 166 2.44 -5.37 -4.68
CA LEU A 166 3.05 -4.07 -5.08
C LEU A 166 4.58 -4.04 -4.92
N ALA A 167 5.21 -5.06 -4.33
CA ALA A 167 6.64 -5.03 -3.98
C ALA A 167 7.62 -5.33 -5.15
N LEU A 168 7.15 -5.76 -6.32
CA LEU A 168 8.04 -6.38 -7.31
C LEU A 168 8.73 -5.43 -8.30
N VAL A 169 8.34 -4.15 -8.41
CA VAL A 169 8.99 -3.23 -9.37
C VAL A 169 10.08 -2.36 -8.74
N LEU A 170 9.97 -2.03 -7.44
CA LEU A 170 10.98 -1.19 -6.77
C LEU A 170 12.28 -1.94 -6.42
N ALA A 171 12.24 -3.27 -6.23
CA ALA A 171 13.43 -4.05 -5.88
C ALA A 171 14.47 -4.11 -7.02
N ALA A 172 14.05 -4.06 -8.30
CA ALA A 172 14.96 -4.15 -9.43
C ALA A 172 15.75 -2.86 -9.71
N LEU A 173 15.23 -1.69 -9.30
CA LEU A 173 15.87 -0.40 -9.57
C LEU A 173 16.89 -0.01 -8.49
N VAL A 174 16.64 -0.35 -7.22
CA VAL A 174 17.57 -0.04 -6.11
C VAL A 174 18.85 -0.88 -6.18
N LEU A 175 18.77 -2.11 -6.70
CA LEU A 175 19.94 -3.00 -6.81
C LEU A 175 20.93 -2.57 -7.91
N ARG A 176 20.50 -1.77 -8.90
CA ARG A 176 21.40 -1.29 -9.97
C ARG A 176 22.16 -0.02 -9.58
N SER A 177 21.59 0.82 -8.72
CA SER A 177 22.27 1.99 -8.16
C SER A 177 23.38 1.58 -7.18
N ALA A 178 23.18 0.49 -6.43
CA ALA A 178 24.17 -0.03 -5.49
C ALA A 178 25.36 -0.74 -6.17
N TRP A 179 25.18 -1.25 -7.39
CA TRP A 179 26.26 -1.90 -8.16
C TRP A 179 27.22 -0.90 -8.81
N ASN A 180 26.74 0.26 -9.25
CA ASN A 180 27.58 1.27 -9.92
C ASN A 180 28.40 2.17 -8.97
N CYS A 181 28.28 2.00 -7.64
CA CYS A 181 29.11 2.70 -6.66
C CYS A 181 30.27 1.84 -6.12
N ARG A 182 30.53 0.67 -6.70
CA ARG A 182 31.72 -0.14 -6.43
C ARG A 182 32.38 -0.56 -7.74
N HIS A 183 33.01 0.39 -8.43
CA HIS A 183 34.25 0.22 -9.20
C HIS A 183 34.81 1.59 -9.56
#